data_AF-K9Y686-F1
#
_entry.id   AF-K9Y686-F1
#
_cell.length_a   1.000
_cell.length_b   1.000
_cell.length_c   1.000
_cell.angle_alpha   90.00
_cell.angle_beta   90.00
_cell.angle_gamma   90.00
#
_symmetry.space_group_name_H-M   'P 1'
#
loop_
_entity.id
_entity.type
_entity.pdbx_description
1 polymer ?
#
loop_
_entity_poly.entity_id
_entity_poly.type
_entity_poly.pdbx_seq_one_letter_code
_entity_poly.pdbx_strand_id
1 'polypeptide(L)'
;MSNHASQGAPLNEKLLAKISAHLNEDHLDDLLACARVMGGLTWAEQATVVSLDTTGINLDVSGCEKRQSLRLEFPTHVEGVLSLRRTLENMITESRAQLSWQAKQD
;
A
#
# COMPACT_ATOMS: atom_id res chain seq x y z
N MET A 1 -1.35 -31.79 1.93
CA MET A 1 -0.22 -31.33 1.10
C MET A 1 -0.45 -29.84 0.85
N SER A 2 0.10 -28.98 1.71
CA SER A 2 -0.15 -27.53 1.63
C SER A 2 0.60 -26.95 0.42
N ASN A 3 -0.17 -26.36 -0.49
CA ASN A 3 0.27 -25.89 -1.80
C ASN A 3 1.04 -24.57 -1.66
N HIS A 4 2.26 -24.60 -1.12
CA HIS A 4 3.10 -23.40 -0.93
C HIS A 4 3.59 -22.77 -2.24
N ALA A 5 3.43 -23.45 -3.39
CA ALA A 5 3.91 -22.95 -4.68
C ALA A 5 3.10 -21.75 -5.24
N SER A 6 1.89 -21.51 -4.75
CA SER A 6 1.01 -20.45 -5.28
C SER A 6 1.21 -19.07 -4.64
N GLN A 7 1.97 -18.98 -3.53
CA GLN A 7 2.11 -17.76 -2.71
C GLN A 7 3.48 -17.08 -2.85
N GLY A 8 4.50 -17.77 -3.39
CA GLY A 8 5.88 -17.28 -3.48
C GLY A 8 6.73 -17.58 -2.25
N ALA A 9 7.93 -17.00 -2.17
CA ALA A 9 8.81 -17.14 -1.00
C ALA A 9 8.09 -16.65 0.29
N PRO A 10 8.37 -17.26 1.46
CA PRO A 10 7.77 -16.83 2.71
C PRO A 10 8.16 -15.39 3.03
N LEU A 11 7.19 -14.63 3.55
CA LEU A 11 7.45 -13.27 4.02
C LEU A 11 8.32 -13.32 5.28
N ASN A 12 9.37 -12.51 5.29
CA ASN A 12 10.20 -12.26 6.46
C ASN A 12 10.42 -10.76 6.63
N GLU A 13 10.75 -10.33 7.84
CA GLU A 13 10.93 -8.90 8.16
C GLU A 13 11.93 -8.20 7.24
N LYS A 14 13.03 -8.87 6.89
CA LYS A 14 14.06 -8.30 6.01
C LYS A 14 13.53 -8.02 4.61
N LEU A 15 12.67 -8.89 4.08
CA LEU A 15 12.07 -8.71 2.77
C LEU A 15 10.95 -7.68 2.80
N LEU A 16 10.13 -7.68 3.86
CA LEU A 16 9.11 -6.66 4.08
C LEU A 16 9.73 -5.26 4.17
N ALA A 17 10.86 -5.12 4.86
CA ALA A 17 11.63 -3.87 4.92
C ALA A 17 12.15 -3.45 3.54
N LYS A 18 12.67 -4.40 2.74
CA LYS A 18 13.11 -4.10 1.35
C LYS A 18 11.96 -3.66 0.46
N ILE A 19 10.80 -4.31 0.55
CA ILE A 19 9.61 -3.94 -0.21
C ILE A 19 9.13 -2.56 0.22
N SER A 20 9.09 -2.29 1.53
CA SER A 20 8.71 -0.97 2.07
C SER A 20 9.63 0.13 1.56
N ALA A 21 10.95 -0.09 1.55
CA ALA A 21 11.92 0.84 0.99
C ALA A 21 11.68 1.07 -0.51
N HIS A 22 11.49 0.00 -1.29
CA HIS A 22 11.22 0.11 -2.72
C HIS A 22 9.93 0.91 -3.01
N LEU A 23 8.87 0.70 -2.24
CA LEU A 23 7.62 1.46 -2.36
C LEU A 23 7.85 2.96 -2.07
N ASN A 24 8.67 3.28 -1.07
CA ASN A 24 9.03 4.66 -0.74
C ASN A 24 9.94 5.33 -1.76
N GLU A 25 10.66 4.57 -2.59
CA GLU A 25 11.56 5.12 -3.61
C GLU A 25 10.86 5.27 -4.97
N ASP A 26 10.07 4.28 -5.39
CA ASP A 26 9.52 4.22 -6.76
C ASP A 26 8.02 4.55 -6.81
N HIS A 27 7.30 4.38 -5.69
CA HIS A 27 5.83 4.35 -5.66
C HIS A 27 5.17 5.39 -4.75
N LEU A 28 5.85 6.49 -4.41
CA LEU A 28 5.28 7.54 -3.53
C LEU A 28 3.94 8.09 -4.01
N ASP A 29 3.77 8.26 -5.32
CA ASP A 29 2.52 8.73 -5.93
C ASP A 29 1.38 7.70 -5.78
N ASP A 30 1.71 6.41 -5.90
CA ASP A 30 0.77 5.30 -5.66
C ASP A 30 0.33 5.24 -4.19
N LEU A 31 1.28 5.40 -3.26
CA LEU A 31 0.99 5.43 -1.82
C LEU A 31 0.10 6.62 -1.46
N LEU A 32 0.36 7.79 -2.06
CA LEU A 32 -0.46 8.98 -1.89
C LEU A 32 -1.88 8.75 -2.41
N ALA A 33 -2.01 8.11 -3.57
CA ALA A 33 -3.31 7.76 -4.13
C ALA A 33 -4.10 6.84 -3.19
N CYS A 34 -3.46 5.80 -2.66
CA CYS A 34 -4.06 4.92 -1.66
C CYS A 34 -4.48 5.68 -0.40
N ALA A 35 -3.63 6.57 0.13
CA ALA A 35 -3.94 7.36 1.32
C ALA A 35 -5.14 8.30 1.13
N ARG A 36 -5.24 8.95 -0.04
CA ARG A 36 -6.35 9.85 -0.39
C ARG A 36 -7.66 9.09 -0.59
N VAL A 37 -7.62 8.00 -1.36
CA VAL A 37 -8.81 7.23 -1.74
C VAL A 37 -9.27 6.32 -0.62
N MET A 38 -8.41 5.41 -0.16
CA MET A 38 -8.77 4.42 0.85
C MET A 38 -8.79 5.00 2.25
N GLY A 39 -7.88 5.92 2.55
CA GLY A 39 -7.82 6.60 3.85
C GLY A 39 -8.75 7.80 3.97
N GLY A 40 -9.36 8.26 2.87
CA GLY A 40 -10.17 9.49 2.85
C GLY A 40 -9.38 10.77 3.17
N LEU A 41 -8.04 10.72 3.12
CA LEU A 41 -7.17 11.85 3.46
C LEU A 41 -6.95 12.74 2.24
N THR A 42 -7.99 13.44 1.78
CA THR A 42 -7.90 14.33 0.59
C THR A 42 -6.85 15.44 0.74
N TRP A 43 -6.54 15.84 1.97
CA TRP A 43 -5.50 16.82 2.31
C TRP A 43 -4.07 16.27 2.22
N ALA A 44 -3.88 14.96 2.08
CA ALA A 44 -2.56 14.33 2.01
C ALA A 44 -1.78 14.88 0.82
N GLU A 45 -0.51 15.19 0.98
CA GLU A 45 0.38 15.64 -0.10
C GLU A 45 1.52 14.66 -0.35
N GLN A 46 1.90 13.91 0.68
CA GLN A 46 2.93 12.88 0.64
C GLN A 46 2.49 11.69 1.49
N ALA A 47 2.85 10.48 1.08
CA ALA A 47 2.64 9.27 1.85
C ALA A 47 3.87 8.36 1.72
N THR A 48 4.30 7.80 2.85
CA THR A 48 5.44 6.87 2.92
C THR A 48 5.08 5.66 3.76
N VAL A 49 5.57 4.49 3.38
CA VAL A 49 5.47 3.26 4.16
C VAL A 49 6.36 3.35 5.39
N VAL A 50 5.76 3.23 6.57
CA VAL A 50 6.46 3.10 7.85
C VAL A 50 6.76 1.65 8.16
N SER A 51 5.76 0.79 7.97
CA SER A 51 5.91 -0.65 8.19
C SER A 51 4.93 -1.43 7.31
N LEU A 52 5.30 -2.67 7.01
CA LEU A 52 4.54 -3.57 6.16
C LEU A 52 4.51 -4.94 6.83
N ASP A 53 3.31 -5.48 7.00
CA ASP A 53 3.07 -6.75 7.69
C ASP A 53 2.15 -7.64 6.84
N THR A 54 1.96 -8.89 7.26
CA THR A 54 1.08 -9.86 6.56
C THR A 54 -0.41 -9.51 6.60
N THR A 55 -0.79 -8.52 7.41
CA THR A 55 -2.18 -8.07 7.59
C THR A 55 -2.46 -6.70 6.97
N GLY A 56 -1.44 -5.95 6.57
CA GLY A 56 -1.63 -4.61 6.03
C GLY A 56 -0.36 -3.79 5.93
N ILE A 57 -0.54 -2.52 5.58
CA ILE A 57 0.53 -1.53 5.42
C ILE A 57 0.25 -0.31 6.30
N ASN A 58 1.28 0.16 7.01
CA ASN A 58 1.26 1.42 7.73
C ASN A 58 1.90 2.50 6.87
N LEU A 59 1.14 3.56 6.63
CA LEU A 59 1.60 4.75 5.93
C LEU A 59 1.74 5.92 6.90
N ASP A 60 2.82 6.67 6.81
CA ASP A 60 2.92 8.03 7.34
C ASP A 60 2.53 8.99 6.23
N VAL A 61 1.47 9.73 6.47
CA VAL A 61 0.88 10.65 5.50
C VAL A 61 1.09 12.06 6.01
N SER A 62 1.64 12.94 5.18
CA SER A 62 1.89 14.33 5.51
C SER A 62 1.33 15.27 4.44
N GLY A 63 0.85 16.43 4.87
CA GLY A 63 0.26 17.45 4.00
C GLY A 63 -0.48 18.50 4.81
N CYS A 64 -0.61 19.71 4.27
CA CYS A 64 -1.30 20.84 4.92
C CYS A 64 -0.82 21.07 6.38
N GLU A 65 0.51 21.05 6.59
CA GLU A 65 1.18 21.16 7.89
C GLU A 65 0.76 20.10 8.95
N LYS A 66 0.16 19.00 8.50
CA LYS A 66 -0.26 17.87 9.33
C LYS A 66 0.50 16.61 8.94
N ARG A 67 0.64 15.72 9.92
CA ARG A 67 1.14 14.36 9.73
C ARG A 67 0.20 13.40 10.46
N GLN A 68 -0.19 12.33 9.78
CA GLN A 68 -1.08 11.31 10.32
C GLN A 68 -0.63 9.93 9.86
N SER A 69 -0.60 8.99 10.79
CA SER A 69 -0.39 7.57 10.49
C SER A 69 -1.70 6.93 10.03
N LEU A 70 -1.67 6.21 8.91
CA LEU A 70 -2.79 5.50 8.31
C LEU A 70 -2.46 4.01 8.18
N ARG A 71 -3.27 3.13 8.78
CA ARG A 71 -3.22 1.67 8.54
C ARG A 71 -4.17 1.33 7.41
N LEU A 72 -3.68 0.72 6.34
CA LEU A 72 -4.51 0.08 5.33
C LEU A 72 -4.44 -1.43 5.54
N GLU A 73 -5.59 -2.03 5.84
CA GLU A 73 -5.70 -3.47 6.07
C GLU A 73 -5.81 -4.22 4.74
N PHE A 74 -5.14 -5.36 4.64
CA PHE A 74 -5.30 -6.23 3.48
C PHE A 74 -6.62 -7.00 3.57
N PRO A 75 -7.35 -7.15 2.45
CA PRO A 75 -8.62 -7.87 2.44
C PRO A 75 -8.46 -9.37 2.77
N THR A 76 -7.26 -9.92 2.52
CA THR A 76 -6.92 -11.31 2.80
C THR A 76 -5.54 -11.40 3.42
N HIS A 77 -5.34 -12.35 4.34
CA HIS A 77 -4.04 -12.62 4.92
C HIS A 77 -3.02 -12.99 3.83
N VAL A 78 -1.85 -12.36 3.91
CA VAL A 78 -0.79 -12.50 2.91
C VAL A 78 0.35 -13.32 3.50
N GLU A 79 0.59 -14.51 2.96
CA GLU A 79 1.61 -15.44 3.50
C GLU A 79 2.88 -15.49 2.63
N GLY A 80 2.85 -14.94 1.42
CA GLY A 80 3.98 -14.98 0.49
C GLY A 80 4.13 -13.73 -0.37
N VAL A 81 5.34 -13.58 -0.92
CA VAL A 81 5.76 -12.39 -1.68
C VAL A 81 4.90 -12.14 -2.91
N LEU A 82 4.50 -13.21 -3.63
CA LEU A 82 3.68 -13.04 -4.83
C LEU A 82 2.28 -12.56 -4.46
N SER A 83 1.73 -13.10 -3.36
CA SER A 83 0.46 -12.66 -2.81
C SER A 83 0.54 -11.20 -2.36
N LEU A 84 1.62 -10.81 -1.67
CA LEU A 84 1.82 -9.44 -1.19
C LEU A 84 1.86 -8.45 -2.34
N ARG A 85 2.69 -8.76 -3.34
CA ARG A 85 2.82 -7.95 -4.53
C ARG A 85 1.48 -7.79 -5.24
N ARG A 86 0.74 -8.89 -5.46
CA ARG A 86 -0.57 -8.84 -6.12
C ARG A 86 -1.58 -8.01 -5.31
N THR A 87 -1.61 -8.17 -3.99
CA THR A 87 -2.50 -7.39 -3.12
C THR A 87 -2.18 -5.90 -3.23
N LEU A 88 -0.90 -5.52 -3.16
CA LEU A 88 -0.47 -4.13 -3.29
C LEU A 88 -0.78 -3.57 -4.69
N GLU A 89 -0.45 -4.30 -5.76
CA GLU A 89 -0.74 -3.91 -7.14
C GLU A 89 -2.26 -3.70 -7.36
N ASN A 90 -3.10 -4.56 -6.80
CA ASN A 90 -4.56 -4.41 -6.85
C ASN A 90 -5.01 -3.13 -6.12
N MET A 91 -4.57 -2.92 -4.87
CA MET A 91 -4.94 -1.74 -4.09
C MET A 91 -4.54 -0.43 -4.80
N ILE A 92 -3.32 -0.40 -5.34
CA ILE A 92 -2.80 0.74 -6.10
C ILE A 92 -3.63 0.97 -7.37
N THR A 93 -3.91 -0.10 -8.11
CA THR A 93 -4.70 -0.02 -9.35
C THR A 93 -6.11 0.48 -9.08
N GLU A 94 -6.77 -0.03 -8.04
CA GLU A 94 -8.09 0.41 -7.62
C GLU A 94 -8.10 1.88 -7.20
N SER A 95 -7.08 2.31 -6.44
CA SER A 95 -6.95 3.72 -6.01
C SER A 95 -6.70 4.66 -7.19
N ARG A 96 -5.80 4.30 -8.11
CA ARG A 96 -5.55 5.07 -9.34
C ARG A 96 -6.79 5.14 -10.23
N ALA A 97 -7.50 4.02 -10.39
CA ALA A 97 -8.74 4.01 -11.15
C ALA A 97 -9.74 4.99 -10.53
N GLN A 98 -9.97 4.92 -9.21
CA GLN A 98 -10.90 5.83 -8.51
C GLN A 98 -10.49 7.30 -8.61
N LEU A 99 -9.20 7.65 -8.47
CA LEU A 99 -8.73 9.02 -8.69
C LEU A 99 -8.95 9.48 -10.13
N SER A 100 -8.68 8.62 -11.12
CA SER A 100 -8.92 8.95 -12.53
C SER A 100 -10.41 9.16 -12.82
N TRP A 101 -11.30 8.42 -12.15
CA TRP A 101 -12.75 8.64 -12.22
C TRP A 101 -13.17 9.94 -11.53
N GLN A 102 -12.61 10.26 -10.35
CA GLN A 102 -12.90 11.50 -9.62
C GLN A 102 -12.42 12.74 -10.40
N ALA A 103 -11.23 12.70 -10.99
CA ALA A 103 -10.69 13.80 -11.80
C ALA A 103 -11.46 14.06 -13.12
N LYS A 104 -12.34 13.16 -13.54
CA LYS A 104 -13.24 13.35 -14.70
C LYS A 104 -14.63 13.88 -14.30
N GLN A 105 -14.93 13.95 -13.01
CA GLN A 105 -16.23 14.37 -12.48
C GLN A 105 -16.22 15.82 -11.94
N ASP A 106 -15.03 16.40 -11.69
CA ASP A 106 -14.80 17.84 -11.50
C ASP A 106 -14.68 18.59 -12.85
#